data_AF-A0A7X4KFI4-F1
#
_entry.id   AF-A0A7X4KFI4-F1
#
_cell.length_a   1.000
_cell.length_b   1.000
_cell.length_c   1.000
_cell.angle_alpha   90.00
_cell.angle_beta   90.00
_cell.angle_gamma   90.00
#
_symmetry.space_group_name_H-M   'P 1'
#
loop_
_entity.id
_entity.type
_entity.pdbx_description
1 polymer ?
#
loop_
_entity_poly.entity_id
_entity_poly.type
_entity_poly.pdbx_seq_one_letter_code
_entity_poly.pdbx_strand_id
1 'polypeptide(L)'
;MVWIRIALAASALALSLHVEAAAFKDVYVDDGGQVHLVTAAGKDLRIVSKSAAINPQLAPDGNSAAWLVMARADAKGEAGANEVRLYRDGKARAIKCEPFIRDFWFWKGGSRIAIDCGGSHFAGRENLYDSATLKLLESFDQATVPTEKRPEWSSSSDRYQPD
;
A
#
# COMPACT_ATOMS: atom_id res chain seq x y z
N MET A 1 -31.34 -60.39 26.15
CA MET A 1 -30.95 -59.15 26.85
C MET A 1 -29.79 -58.54 26.07
N VAL A 2 -30.04 -57.41 25.43
CA VAL A 2 -29.21 -56.72 24.42
C VAL A 2 -28.36 -55.67 25.09
N TRP A 3 -27.09 -55.50 24.72
CA TRP A 3 -26.43 -54.19 24.77
C TRP A 3 -25.39 -54.06 23.64
N ILE A 4 -25.77 -53.40 22.55
CA ILE A 4 -24.88 -52.90 21.50
C ILE A 4 -24.37 -51.53 21.96
N ARG A 5 -23.05 -51.36 22.05
CA ARG A 5 -22.43 -50.06 22.30
C ARG A 5 -22.12 -49.40 20.96
N ILE A 6 -22.92 -48.40 20.60
CA ILE A 6 -22.64 -47.50 19.48
C ILE A 6 -21.72 -46.39 20.01
N ALA A 7 -20.48 -46.34 19.55
CA ALA A 7 -19.59 -45.21 19.77
C ALA A 7 -19.79 -44.19 18.64
N LEU A 8 -20.41 -43.04 18.94
CA LEU A 8 -20.42 -41.89 18.03
C LEU A 8 -19.04 -41.22 18.06
N ALA A 9 -18.32 -41.28 16.94
CA ALA A 9 -17.19 -40.39 16.71
C ALA A 9 -17.72 -39.06 16.14
N ALA A 10 -17.63 -37.99 16.92
CA ALA A 10 -17.93 -36.65 16.45
C ALA A 10 -16.69 -36.08 15.74
N SER A 11 -16.69 -36.09 14.41
CA SER A 11 -15.67 -35.40 13.60
C SER A 11 -15.97 -33.90 13.58
N ALA A 12 -15.18 -33.11 14.32
CA ALA A 12 -15.19 -31.66 14.21
C ALA A 12 -14.49 -31.26 12.89
N LEU A 13 -15.27 -30.92 11.86
CA LEU A 13 -14.74 -30.20 10.70
C LEU A 13 -14.35 -28.79 11.16
N ALA A 14 -13.06 -28.55 11.35
CA ALA A 14 -12.52 -27.21 11.40
C ALA A 14 -12.65 -26.59 10.00
N LEU A 15 -13.71 -25.82 9.79
CA LEU A 15 -13.81 -24.91 8.64
C LEU A 15 -12.75 -23.84 8.83
N SER A 16 -11.57 -24.08 8.25
CA SER A 16 -10.58 -23.05 7.99
C SER A 16 -11.21 -22.05 7.03
N LEU A 17 -11.87 -21.03 7.59
CA LEU A 17 -12.17 -19.80 6.88
C LEU A 17 -10.81 -19.22 6.45
N HIS A 18 -10.36 -19.63 5.27
CA HIS A 18 -9.45 -18.82 4.50
C HIS A 18 -10.26 -17.57 4.22
N VAL A 19 -10.02 -16.54 5.04
CA VAL A 19 -10.25 -15.17 4.58
C VAL A 19 -9.33 -15.06 3.37
N GLU A 20 -9.86 -15.36 2.19
CA GLU A 20 -9.30 -14.81 0.96
C GLU A 20 -9.12 -13.33 1.27
N ALA A 21 -7.86 -12.88 1.31
CA ALA A 21 -7.57 -11.46 1.36
C ALA A 21 -8.42 -10.86 0.24
N ALA A 22 -9.44 -10.07 0.60
CA ALA A 22 -10.43 -9.64 -0.36
C ALA A 22 -9.69 -8.86 -1.45
N ALA A 23 -9.51 -9.50 -2.60
CA ALA A 23 -8.83 -8.86 -3.72
C ALA A 23 -9.63 -7.59 -4.04
N PHE A 24 -8.95 -6.46 -4.06
CA PHE A 24 -9.52 -5.20 -4.50
C PHE A 24 -9.50 -5.18 -6.02
N LYS A 25 -10.58 -4.66 -6.60
CA LYS A 25 -10.66 -4.40 -8.04
C LYS A 25 -10.43 -2.94 -8.39
N ASP A 26 -10.60 -2.05 -7.41
CA ASP A 26 -10.47 -0.61 -7.61
C ASP A 26 -10.14 0.14 -6.32
N VAL A 27 -9.51 1.29 -6.48
CA VAL A 27 -9.28 2.29 -5.42
C VAL A 27 -9.39 3.68 -6.00
N TYR A 28 -10.15 4.54 -5.34
CA TYR A 28 -10.33 5.92 -5.75
C TYR A 28 -10.44 6.85 -4.54
N VAL A 29 -10.35 8.15 -4.81
CA VAL A 29 -10.57 9.22 -3.82
C VAL A 29 -11.85 9.95 -4.20
N ASP A 30 -12.75 10.15 -3.23
CA ASP A 30 -13.98 10.92 -3.43
C ASP A 30 -13.71 12.45 -3.39
N ASP A 31 -14.73 13.24 -3.73
CA ASP A 31 -14.64 14.72 -3.69
C ASP A 31 -14.36 15.28 -2.28
N GLY A 32 -14.59 14.46 -1.23
CA GLY A 32 -14.28 14.76 0.16
C GLY A 32 -12.84 14.40 0.57
N GLY A 33 -12.01 13.94 -0.37
CA GLY A 33 -10.63 13.52 -0.12
C GLY A 33 -10.52 12.21 0.65
N GLN A 34 -11.57 11.40 0.68
CA GLN A 34 -11.60 10.11 1.37
C GLN A 34 -11.32 8.98 0.40
N VAL A 35 -10.65 7.94 0.88
CA VAL A 35 -10.29 6.78 0.05
C VAL A 35 -11.41 5.76 0.07
N HIS A 36 -11.70 5.20 -1.09
CA HIS A 36 -12.64 4.11 -1.30
C HIS A 36 -11.91 2.90 -1.87
N LEU A 37 -12.14 1.73 -1.29
CA LEU A 37 -11.62 0.45 -1.76
C LEU A 37 -12.78 -0.40 -2.24
N VAL A 38 -12.78 -0.77 -3.51
CA VAL A 38 -13.82 -1.65 -4.06
C VAL A 38 -13.27 -3.06 -4.12
N THR A 39 -13.90 -3.97 -3.38
CA THR A 39 -13.58 -5.40 -3.44
C THR A 39 -13.98 -6.02 -4.78
N ALA A 40 -13.39 -7.16 -5.13
CA ALA A 40 -13.78 -7.96 -6.30
C ALA A 40 -15.26 -8.33 -6.30
N ALA A 41 -15.85 -8.55 -5.11
CA ALA A 41 -17.27 -8.79 -4.92
C ALA A 41 -18.15 -7.52 -5.08
N GLY A 42 -17.56 -6.36 -5.38
CA GLY A 42 -18.27 -5.10 -5.59
C GLY A 42 -18.59 -4.31 -4.33
N LYS A 43 -18.24 -4.81 -3.14
CA LYS A 43 -18.38 -4.05 -1.89
C LYS A 43 -17.44 -2.84 -1.90
N ASP A 44 -17.99 -1.67 -1.64
CA ASP A 44 -17.26 -0.41 -1.46
C ASP A 44 -16.95 -0.19 0.03
N LEU A 45 -15.67 0.00 0.35
CA LEU A 45 -15.17 0.24 1.69
C LEU A 45 -14.59 1.66 1.76
N ARG A 46 -15.27 2.54 2.51
CA ARG A 46 -14.78 3.89 2.79
C ARG A 46 -13.76 3.89 3.92
N ILE A 47 -12.57 4.44 3.66
CA ILE A 47 -11.51 4.65 4.64
C ILE A 47 -11.54 6.10 5.11
N VAL A 48 -12.01 6.31 6.34
CA VAL A 48 -12.13 7.65 6.93
C VAL A 48 -10.77 8.17 7.38
N SER A 49 -10.38 9.34 6.88
CA SER A 49 -9.13 10.04 7.21
C SER A 49 -9.40 11.51 7.56
N LYS A 50 -8.58 12.07 8.44
CA LYS A 50 -8.61 13.51 8.81
C LYS A 50 -7.85 14.40 7.82
N SER A 51 -7.06 13.80 6.95
CA SER A 51 -6.25 14.48 5.93
C SER A 51 -6.68 14.01 4.55
N ALA A 52 -6.60 14.93 3.58
CA ALA A 52 -6.89 14.63 2.20
C ALA A 52 -5.93 13.56 1.65
N ALA A 53 -6.50 12.54 1.01
CA ALA A 53 -5.75 11.56 0.25
C ALA A 53 -5.63 12.01 -1.22
N ILE A 54 -4.52 11.68 -1.86
CA ILE A 54 -4.31 11.86 -3.30
C ILE A 54 -3.57 10.65 -3.89
N ASN A 55 -3.52 10.57 -5.22
CA ASN A 55 -2.81 9.53 -5.97
C ASN A 55 -3.11 8.10 -5.46
N PRO A 56 -4.40 7.68 -5.44
CA PRO A 56 -4.74 6.30 -5.10
C PRO A 56 -4.19 5.34 -6.16
N GLN A 57 -3.56 4.25 -5.72
CA GLN A 57 -3.09 3.18 -6.59
C GLN A 57 -3.45 1.81 -6.02
N LEU A 58 -3.91 0.93 -6.90
CA LEU A 58 -4.13 -0.48 -6.58
C LEU A 58 -2.87 -1.26 -6.92
N ALA A 59 -2.45 -2.16 -6.03
CA ALA A 59 -1.39 -3.10 -6.33
C ALA A 59 -1.80 -4.04 -7.47
N PRO A 60 -0.91 -4.40 -8.41
CA PRO A 60 -1.26 -5.30 -9.51
C PRO A 60 -1.80 -6.67 -9.06
N ASP A 61 -1.37 -7.19 -7.91
CA ASP A 61 -1.90 -8.42 -7.32
C ASP A 61 -3.29 -8.27 -6.67
N GLY A 62 -3.84 -7.06 -6.62
CA GLY A 62 -5.12 -6.75 -6.00
C GLY A 62 -5.14 -6.87 -4.47
N ASN A 63 -4.04 -7.24 -3.81
CA ASN A 63 -4.05 -7.56 -2.37
C ASN A 63 -3.84 -6.33 -1.48
N SER A 64 -3.42 -5.21 -2.07
CA SER A 64 -3.20 -3.98 -1.35
C SER A 64 -3.51 -2.75 -2.18
N ALA A 65 -3.80 -1.65 -1.51
CA ALA A 65 -3.96 -0.35 -2.14
C ALA A 65 -3.14 0.67 -1.36
N ALA A 66 -2.63 1.68 -2.04
CA ALA A 66 -1.87 2.75 -1.42
C ALA A 66 -2.30 4.12 -1.93
N TRP A 67 -2.03 5.14 -1.12
CA TRP A 67 -2.31 6.54 -1.45
C TRP A 67 -1.38 7.45 -0.67
N LEU A 68 -1.20 8.67 -1.19
CA LEU A 68 -0.50 9.74 -0.50
C LEU A 68 -1.45 10.45 0.46
N VAL A 69 -0.94 10.85 1.62
CA VAL A 69 -1.64 11.70 2.57
C VAL A 69 -0.96 13.05 2.61
N MET A 70 -1.74 14.10 2.33
CA MET A 70 -1.24 15.47 2.36
C MET A 70 -1.01 15.93 3.81
N ALA A 71 0.18 16.47 4.05
CA ALA A 71 0.43 17.23 5.26
C ALA A 71 -0.40 18.51 5.26
N ARG A 72 -0.62 19.08 6.45
CA ARG A 72 -1.05 20.48 6.53
C ARG A 72 0.08 21.35 5.98
N ALA A 73 -0.28 22.41 5.25
CA ALA A 73 0.69 23.39 4.80
C ALA A 73 1.53 23.89 5.98
N ASP A 74 2.84 24.02 5.75
CA ASP A 74 3.74 24.57 6.75
C ASP A 74 3.56 26.10 6.89
N ALA A 75 4.37 26.73 7.76
CA ALA A 75 4.31 28.18 7.98
C ALA A 75 4.64 29.02 6.73
N LYS A 76 5.19 28.41 5.68
CA LYS A 76 5.51 29.04 4.39
C LYS A 76 4.46 28.75 3.32
N GLY A 77 3.42 27.98 3.65
CA GLY A 77 2.35 27.62 2.72
C GLY A 77 2.68 26.43 1.82
N GLU A 78 3.84 25.80 2.00
CA GLU A 78 4.22 24.62 1.22
C GLU A 78 3.50 23.39 1.80
N ALA A 79 2.76 22.69 0.94
CA ALA A 79 2.07 21.45 1.29
C ALA A 79 2.56 20.34 0.37
N GLY A 80 3.04 19.25 0.97
CA GLY A 80 3.38 18.03 0.27
C GLY A 80 2.83 16.82 1.00
N ALA A 81 2.84 15.67 0.32
CA ALA A 81 2.52 14.42 0.99
C ALA A 81 3.64 14.08 1.97
N ASN A 82 3.29 13.68 3.19
CA ASN A 82 4.28 13.28 4.21
C ASN A 82 4.14 11.79 4.60
N GLU A 83 3.06 11.14 4.15
CA GLU A 83 2.84 9.72 4.39
C GLU A 83 2.34 9.04 3.11
N VAL A 84 2.83 7.83 2.85
CA VAL A 84 2.14 6.84 2.04
C VAL A 84 1.38 5.94 3.00
N ARG A 85 0.08 5.82 2.77
CA ARG A 85 -0.75 4.82 3.47
C ARG A 85 -0.86 3.59 2.59
N LEU A 86 -0.57 2.44 3.16
CA LEU A 86 -0.74 1.13 2.53
C LEU A 86 -1.82 0.35 3.28
N TYR A 87 -2.93 0.05 2.60
CA TYR A 87 -3.97 -0.84 3.11
C TYR A 87 -3.70 -2.27 2.67
N ARG A 88 -3.60 -3.17 3.64
CA ARG A 88 -3.46 -4.62 3.42
C ARG A 88 -4.01 -5.36 4.64
N ASP A 89 -4.59 -6.53 4.44
CA ASP A 89 -5.08 -7.41 5.52
C ASP A 89 -6.03 -6.69 6.52
N GLY A 90 -6.90 -5.83 5.98
CA GLY A 90 -7.88 -5.08 6.76
C GLY A 90 -7.34 -3.86 7.51
N LYS A 91 -6.07 -3.46 7.29
CA LYS A 91 -5.42 -2.38 8.04
C LYS A 91 -4.66 -1.42 7.13
N ALA A 92 -4.84 -0.12 7.37
CA ALA A 92 -3.99 0.93 6.79
C ALA A 92 -2.79 1.20 7.71
N ARG A 93 -1.58 1.05 7.17
CA ARG A 93 -0.32 1.40 7.83
C ARG A 93 0.36 2.54 7.09
N ALA A 94 1.20 3.30 7.78
CA ALA A 94 1.85 4.49 7.23
C ALA A 94 3.35 4.26 7.05
N ILE A 95 3.87 4.71 5.91
CA ILE A 95 5.30 4.96 5.68
C ILE A 95 5.45 6.47 5.64
N LYS A 96 6.33 7.02 6.49
CA LYS A 96 6.56 8.47 6.56
C LYS A 96 7.90 8.84 5.94
N CYS A 97 7.98 10.05 5.42
CA CYS A 97 9.23 10.60 4.93
C CYS A 97 9.29 12.10 5.11
N GLU A 98 10.51 12.61 5.21
CA GLU A 98 10.80 14.04 5.34
C GLU A 98 11.77 14.44 4.20
N PRO A 99 11.65 15.65 3.64
CA PRO A 99 10.62 16.65 3.93
C PRO A 99 9.24 16.31 3.32
N PHE A 100 9.21 15.65 2.16
CA PHE A 100 7.98 15.21 1.50
C PHE A 100 8.21 13.88 0.78
N ILE A 101 7.12 13.16 0.53
CA ILE A 101 7.05 12.07 -0.43
C ILE A 101 6.57 12.67 -1.74
N ARG A 102 7.41 12.60 -2.77
CA ARG A 102 7.12 13.12 -4.11
C ARG A 102 6.28 12.15 -4.92
N ASP A 103 6.57 10.86 -4.79
CA ASP A 103 5.88 9.80 -5.52
C ASP A 103 5.99 8.45 -4.81
N PHE A 104 5.15 7.49 -5.20
CA PHE A 104 5.24 6.09 -4.84
C PHE A 104 4.74 5.20 -5.97
N TRP A 105 5.23 3.95 -6.00
CA TRP A 105 4.76 2.95 -6.95
C TRP A 105 4.91 1.54 -6.37
N PHE A 106 4.06 0.63 -6.85
CA PHE A 106 4.21 -0.79 -6.55
C PHE A 106 5.31 -1.42 -7.41
N TRP A 107 5.95 -2.46 -6.89
CA TRP A 107 6.97 -3.24 -7.60
C TRP A 107 6.74 -4.74 -7.38
N LYS A 108 7.20 -5.57 -8.33
CA LYS A 108 7.03 -7.04 -8.32
C LYS A 108 5.59 -7.45 -7.99
N GLY A 109 4.65 -6.96 -8.81
CA GLY A 109 3.23 -7.28 -8.69
C GLY A 109 2.55 -6.71 -7.45
N GLY A 110 3.19 -5.82 -6.69
CA GLY A 110 2.62 -5.25 -5.45
C GLY A 110 3.19 -5.82 -4.15
N SER A 111 4.01 -6.87 -4.24
CA SER A 111 4.74 -7.41 -3.08
C SER A 111 5.69 -6.41 -2.44
N ARG A 112 6.08 -5.37 -3.19
CA ARG A 112 6.92 -4.27 -2.72
C ARG A 112 6.32 -2.93 -3.10
N ILE A 113 6.67 -1.90 -2.32
CA ILE A 113 6.30 -0.51 -2.59
C ILE A 113 7.55 0.36 -2.49
N ALA A 114 7.79 1.14 -3.53
CA ALA A 114 8.86 2.13 -3.56
C ALA A 114 8.27 3.51 -3.27
N ILE A 115 9.05 4.36 -2.61
CA ILE A 115 8.72 5.77 -2.40
C ILE A 115 9.91 6.64 -2.80
N ASP A 116 9.63 7.77 -3.43
CA ASP A 116 10.59 8.83 -3.69
C ASP A 116 10.44 9.94 -2.65
N CYS A 117 11.43 10.10 -1.79
CA CYS A 117 11.42 11.09 -0.73
C CYS A 117 12.36 12.24 -1.03
N GLY A 118 11.94 13.48 -0.85
CA GLY A 118 12.87 14.61 -0.88
C GLY A 118 12.18 15.95 -1.01
N GLY A 119 12.98 17.01 -1.07
CA GLY A 119 12.47 18.34 -1.35
C GLY A 119 11.92 18.44 -2.77
N SER A 120 11.04 19.41 -3.02
CA SER A 120 10.44 19.66 -4.34
C SER A 120 11.47 19.90 -5.45
N HIS A 121 12.64 20.45 -5.10
CA HIS A 121 13.65 20.90 -6.07
C HIS A 121 15.01 20.23 -5.95
N PHE A 122 15.19 19.28 -5.03
CA PHE A 122 16.50 18.69 -4.74
C PHE A 122 16.48 17.18 -4.87
N ALA A 123 17.65 16.60 -5.14
CA ALA A 123 17.86 15.17 -5.06
C ALA A 123 17.35 14.65 -3.71
N GLY A 124 16.68 13.51 -3.78
CA GLY A 124 16.07 12.86 -2.64
C GLY A 124 16.68 11.49 -2.38
N ARG A 125 15.90 10.67 -1.68
CA ARG A 125 16.22 9.29 -1.36
C ARG A 125 15.05 8.42 -1.78
N GLU A 126 15.34 7.42 -2.60
CA GLU A 126 14.35 6.41 -2.94
C GLU A 126 14.49 5.23 -1.99
N ASN A 127 13.36 4.71 -1.53
CA ASN A 127 13.29 3.63 -0.56
C ASN A 127 12.35 2.55 -1.06
N LEU A 128 12.77 1.29 -0.97
CA LEU A 128 11.95 0.13 -1.29
C LEU A 128 11.55 -0.59 -0.01
N TYR A 129 10.27 -0.85 0.16
CA TYR A 129 9.71 -1.54 1.31
C TYR A 129 9.03 -2.84 0.89
N ASP A 130 9.04 -3.81 1.79
CA ASP A 130 8.17 -4.97 1.73
C ASP A 130 6.72 -4.56 2.05
N SER A 131 5.77 -4.81 1.15
CA SER A 131 4.38 -4.35 1.32
C SER A 131 3.66 -5.08 2.46
N ALA A 132 4.05 -6.31 2.79
CA ALA A 132 3.41 -7.09 3.84
C ALA A 132 3.82 -6.62 5.25
N THR A 133 5.07 -6.19 5.43
CA THR A 133 5.66 -5.89 6.74
C THR A 133 6.01 -4.42 6.92
N LEU A 134 6.07 -3.64 5.84
CA LEU A 134 6.68 -2.30 5.78
C LEU A 134 8.14 -2.26 6.23
N LYS A 135 8.84 -3.40 6.16
CA LYS A 135 10.28 -3.42 6.39
C LYS A 135 11.00 -2.77 5.21
N LEU A 136 11.90 -1.83 5.49
CA LEU A 136 12.80 -1.28 4.49
C LEU A 136 13.72 -2.40 3.96
N LEU A 137 13.72 -2.58 2.64
CA LEU A 137 14.53 -3.57 1.94
C LEU A 137 15.79 -2.95 1.35
N GLU A 138 15.62 -1.85 0.62
CA GLU A 138 16.71 -1.17 -0.08
C GLU A 138 16.48 0.34 -0.06
N SER A 139 17.55 1.11 -0.19
CA SER A 139 17.45 2.54 -0.44
C SER A 139 18.78 3.10 -0.92
N PHE A 140 18.71 4.18 -1.70
CA PHE A 140 19.87 4.94 -2.14
C PHE A 140 19.59 6.44 -2.19
N ASP A 141 20.65 7.23 -2.07
CA ASP A 141 20.62 8.68 -2.25
C ASP A 141 20.77 9.02 -3.73
N GLN A 142 19.77 9.68 -4.29
CA GLN A 142 19.72 10.07 -5.70
C GLN A 142 20.85 11.03 -6.11
N ALA A 143 21.44 11.76 -5.16
CA ALA A 143 22.59 12.63 -5.41
C ALA A 143 23.89 11.86 -5.64
N THR A 144 23.97 10.63 -5.11
CA THR A 144 25.20 9.82 -5.13
C THR A 144 25.16 8.70 -6.17
N VAL A 145 23.97 8.31 -6.61
CA VAL A 145 23.76 7.24 -7.59
C VAL A 145 23.26 7.82 -8.91
N PRO A 146 24.12 7.85 -9.96
CA PRO A 146 23.72 8.24 -11.30
C PRO A 146 22.56 7.40 -11.82
N THR A 147 21.69 7.99 -12.63
CA THR A 147 20.44 7.37 -13.13
C THR A 147 20.66 5.99 -13.76
N GLU A 148 21.72 5.84 -14.56
CA GLU A 148 22.08 4.60 -15.24
C GLU A 148 22.57 3.48 -14.32
N LYS A 149 22.88 3.79 -13.06
CA LYS A 149 23.29 2.84 -12.02
C LYS A 149 22.21 2.59 -10.98
N ARG A 150 21.04 3.22 -11.11
CA ARG A 150 19.96 3.02 -10.16
C ARG A 150 19.37 1.62 -10.29
N PRO A 151 18.88 1.03 -9.18
CA PRO A 151 18.20 -0.25 -9.24
C PRO A 151 17.01 -0.21 -10.19
N GLU A 152 16.67 -1.35 -10.80
CA GLU A 152 15.55 -1.47 -11.75
C GLU A 152 14.21 -0.94 -11.17
N TRP A 153 14.02 -1.16 -9.86
CA TRP A 153 12.84 -0.71 -9.14
C TRP A 153 12.72 0.82 -9.01
N SER A 154 13.78 1.57 -9.33
CA SER A 154 13.88 3.06 -9.27
C SER A 154 13.24 3.77 -10.48
N SER A 155 12.28 3.12 -11.13
CA SER A 155 11.51 3.73 -12.20
C SER A 155 10.25 4.35 -11.59
N SER A 156 10.15 5.69 -11.58
CA SER A 156 8.96 6.41 -11.10
C SER A 156 7.68 5.89 -11.76
N SER A 157 6.51 6.14 -11.14
CA SER A 157 5.22 5.61 -11.63
C SER A 157 4.96 5.88 -13.11
N ASP A 158 5.43 7.01 -13.63
CA ASP A 158 5.28 7.42 -15.04
C ASP A 158 6.06 6.52 -16.03
N ARG A 159 7.05 5.77 -15.53
CA ARG A 159 7.89 4.85 -16.30
C ARG A 159 7.64 3.39 -15.98
N TYR A 160 7.14 3.10 -14.79
CA TYR A 160 6.78 1.74 -14.41
C TYR A 160 5.38 1.39 -14.93
N GLN A 161 5.34 0.67 -16.05
CA GLN A 161 4.12 0.00 -16.52
C GLN A 161 4.16 -1.43 -16.00
N PRO A 162 3.24 -1.84 -15.10
CA PRO A 162 3.10 -3.25 -14.78
C PRO A 162 2.62 -3.98 -16.05
N ASP A 163 3.36 -5.03 -16.44
CA ASP A 163 3.00 -5.94 -17.53
C ASP A 163 1.62 -6.60 -17.33
#